data_AF-A0A951R065-F1
#
_entry.id   AF-A0A951R065-F1
#
_cell.length_a   1.000
_cell.length_b   1.000
_cell.length_c   1.000
_cell.angle_alpha   90.00
_cell.angle_beta   90.00
_cell.angle_gamma   90.00
#
_symmetry.space_group_name_H-M   'P 1'
#
loop_
_entity.id
_entity.type
_entity.pdbx_description
1 polymer ?
#
loop_
_entity_poly.entity_id
_entity_poly.type
_entity_poly.pdbx_seq_one_letter_code
_entity_poly.pdbx_strand_id
1 'polypeptide(L)'
;LTMKYNYTVELNNILNNVYKELVYDLAKANPQINFSKNDLKNTKYILSKERVYLGSDMDDFIISHIPKGHDGNLFRVSISEYHNRLHPRFKNYRGEPIVDSTYTKFALLLWEDHMNNLLIEDIQNLFSQNGFVDFINNTLDNYLEELSNRLNDYRNELIVIEFDSKENLLHSIADMIESNKLDFKFAHILVDIDKLRDDMAKMSATFNVYNEFDKLEDDPKQCLLKYPKYNSDELLNLLINNYDFKLSNNNCLTKNKH
;
A
#
# COMPACT_ATOMS: atom_id res chain seq x y z
N LEU A 1 22.28 -13.02 -25.10
CA LEU A 1 22.43 -13.60 -23.74
C LEU A 1 21.06 -13.54 -23.09
N THR A 2 20.29 -14.61 -23.17
CA THR A 2 18.96 -14.72 -22.57
C THR A 2 19.12 -14.78 -21.05
N MET A 3 18.62 -13.78 -20.31
CA MET A 3 18.50 -13.91 -18.86
C MET A 3 17.71 -15.19 -18.56
N LYS A 4 18.35 -16.12 -17.86
CA LYS A 4 17.69 -17.25 -17.24
C LYS A 4 17.48 -16.82 -15.80
N TYR A 5 16.23 -16.51 -15.44
CA TYR A 5 15.89 -16.21 -14.06
C TYR A 5 16.31 -17.40 -13.18
N ASN A 6 16.98 -17.12 -12.08
CA ASN A 6 17.20 -18.10 -11.03
C ASN A 6 16.13 -17.86 -9.97
N TYR A 7 15.08 -18.67 -9.99
CA TYR A 7 13.90 -18.41 -9.19
C TYR A 7 14.21 -18.30 -7.68
N THR A 8 15.12 -19.12 -7.14
CA THR A 8 15.53 -19.02 -5.73
C THR A 8 16.21 -17.69 -5.40
N VAL A 9 17.02 -17.15 -6.32
CA VAL A 9 17.67 -15.85 -6.12
C VAL A 9 16.63 -14.73 -6.18
N GLU A 10 15.74 -14.77 -7.16
CA GLU A 10 14.68 -13.77 -7.30
C GLU A 10 13.71 -13.79 -6.11
N LEU A 11 13.36 -14.98 -5.61
CA LEU A 11 12.52 -15.14 -4.43
C LEU A 11 13.14 -14.46 -3.21
N ASN A 12 14.45 -14.63 -2.98
CA ASN A 12 15.17 -13.93 -1.91
C ASN A 12 15.23 -12.41 -2.13
N ASN A 13 15.39 -11.96 -3.37
CA ASN A 13 15.38 -10.53 -3.69
C ASN A 13 14.01 -9.90 -3.40
N ILE A 14 12.93 -10.56 -3.80
CA ILE A 14 11.55 -10.12 -3.53
C ILE A 14 11.29 -10.12 -2.03
N LEU A 15 11.68 -11.17 -1.30
CA LEU A 15 11.54 -11.24 0.15
C LEU A 15 12.29 -10.09 0.86
N ASN A 16 13.51 -9.77 0.43
CA ASN A 16 14.26 -8.63 0.94
C ASN A 16 13.55 -7.30 0.66
N ASN A 17 12.93 -7.15 -0.52
CA ASN A 17 12.13 -5.96 -0.83
C ASN A 17 10.86 -5.88 0.05
N VAL A 18 10.23 -7.01 0.35
CA VAL A 18 9.10 -7.07 1.30
C VAL A 18 9.53 -6.60 2.69
N TYR A 19 10.64 -7.12 3.23
CA TYR A 19 11.16 -6.65 4.52
C TYR A 19 11.54 -5.17 4.49
N LYS A 20 12.12 -4.68 3.38
CA LYS A 20 12.42 -3.26 3.19
C LYS A 20 11.15 -2.39 3.25
N GLU A 21 10.07 -2.82 2.61
CA GLU A 21 8.79 -2.11 2.64
C GLU A 21 8.20 -2.06 4.05
N LEU A 22 8.24 -3.19 4.77
CA LEU A 22 7.79 -3.23 6.17
C LEU A 22 8.60 -2.28 7.07
N VAL A 23 9.92 -2.21 6.89
CA VAL A 23 10.76 -1.23 7.61
C VAL A 23 10.32 0.20 7.29
N TYR A 24 10.01 0.49 6.03
CA TYR A 24 9.55 1.81 5.61
C TYR A 24 8.20 2.18 6.25
N ASP A 25 7.23 1.25 6.26
CA ASP A 25 5.92 1.50 6.88
C ASP A 25 6.00 1.66 8.40
N LEU A 26 6.84 0.88 9.08
CA LEU A 26 7.12 1.09 10.50
C LEU A 26 7.76 2.47 10.75
N ALA A 27 8.68 2.90 9.88
CA ALA A 27 9.33 4.21 10.00
C ALA A 27 8.37 5.39 9.75
N LYS A 28 7.37 5.20 8.89
CA LYS A 28 6.28 6.17 8.71
C LYS A 28 5.41 6.27 9.95
N ALA A 29 5.05 5.14 10.55
CA ALA A 29 4.20 5.09 11.73
C ALA A 29 4.90 5.60 13.01
N ASN A 30 6.22 5.48 13.11
CA ASN A 30 6.98 5.84 14.30
C ASN A 30 8.02 6.95 14.05
N PRO A 31 7.76 8.19 14.52
CA PRO A 31 8.68 9.32 14.35
C PRO A 31 10.08 9.13 14.97
N GLN A 32 10.22 8.21 15.93
CA GLN A 32 11.52 7.91 16.57
C GLN A 32 12.46 7.13 15.64
N ILE A 33 11.92 6.53 14.57
CA ILE A 33 12.72 5.83 13.58
C ILE A 33 13.35 6.85 12.65
N ASN A 34 14.69 6.86 12.66
CA ASN A 34 15.51 7.69 11.81
C ASN A 34 16.68 6.86 11.29
N PHE A 35 16.89 6.89 9.98
CA PHE A 35 17.97 6.17 9.30
C PHE A 35 19.29 6.96 9.28
N SER A 36 19.38 8.06 10.06
CA SER A 36 20.62 8.79 10.28
C SER A 36 21.71 7.89 10.87
N LYS A 37 22.97 8.13 10.50
CA LYS A 37 24.12 7.33 10.98
C LYS A 37 24.27 7.36 12.50
N ASN A 38 23.83 8.43 13.16
CA ASN A 38 23.95 8.59 14.62
C ASN A 38 22.90 7.76 15.38
N ASP A 39 21.75 7.49 14.76
CA ASP A 39 20.61 6.83 15.40
C ASP A 39 20.47 5.35 15.00
N LEU A 40 21.27 4.87 14.03
CA LEU A 40 21.13 3.54 13.43
C LEU A 40 21.06 2.39 14.44
N LYS A 41 21.88 2.44 15.51
CA LYS A 41 21.87 1.40 16.55
C LYS A 41 20.53 1.37 17.30
N ASN A 42 19.97 2.53 17.60
CA ASN A 42 18.66 2.67 18.23
C ASN A 42 17.55 2.23 17.27
N THR A 43 17.62 2.68 16.01
CA THR A 43 16.68 2.30 14.95
C THR A 43 16.63 0.78 14.74
N LYS A 44 17.78 0.11 14.61
CA LYS A 44 17.84 -1.36 14.49
C LYS A 44 17.25 -2.05 15.72
N TYR A 45 17.51 -1.52 16.93
CA TYR A 45 16.96 -2.06 18.17
C TYR A 45 15.43 -1.95 18.22
N ILE A 46 14.87 -0.79 17.87
CA ILE A 46 13.42 -0.56 17.81
C ILE A 46 12.79 -1.52 16.80
N LEU A 47 13.28 -1.52 15.56
CA LEU A 47 12.75 -2.35 14.47
C LEU A 47 12.78 -3.85 14.82
N SER A 48 13.85 -4.32 15.48
CA SER A 48 13.99 -5.73 15.85
C SER A 48 13.04 -6.19 16.96
N LYS A 49 12.40 -5.25 17.67
CA LYS A 49 11.39 -5.53 18.70
C LYS A 49 9.97 -5.51 18.16
N GLU A 50 9.76 -4.90 17.00
CA GLU A 50 8.46 -4.85 16.35
C GLU A 50 8.05 -6.23 15.83
N ARG A 51 6.76 -6.53 15.96
CA ARG A 51 6.17 -7.73 15.34
C ARG A 51 5.70 -7.37 13.95
N VAL A 52 6.13 -8.15 12.97
CA VAL A 52 5.72 -7.97 11.59
C VAL A 52 4.89 -9.16 11.12
N TYR A 53 3.92 -8.87 10.28
CA TYR A 53 3.06 -9.86 9.64
C TYR A 53 2.94 -9.50 8.16
N LEU A 54 2.81 -10.51 7.33
CA LEU A 54 2.56 -10.33 5.91
C LEU A 54 1.04 -10.40 5.68
N GLY A 55 0.41 -9.25 5.47
CA GLY A 55 -1.01 -9.15 5.13
C GLY A 55 -1.25 -9.34 3.63
N SER A 56 -2.52 -9.45 3.23
CA SER A 56 -2.93 -9.55 1.82
C SER A 56 -2.69 -8.26 1.04
N ASP A 57 -2.52 -7.13 1.74
CA ASP A 57 -2.09 -5.86 1.16
C ASP A 57 -0.70 -5.94 0.50
N MET A 58 0.14 -6.90 0.92
CA MET A 58 1.46 -7.12 0.34
C MET A 58 1.45 -8.05 -0.89
N ASP A 59 0.31 -8.69 -1.21
CA ASP A 59 0.22 -9.58 -2.37
C ASP A 59 0.41 -8.79 -3.67
N ASP A 60 -0.24 -7.64 -3.80
CA ASP A 60 -0.07 -6.73 -4.94
C ASP A 60 1.36 -6.19 -5.03
N PHE A 61 1.98 -5.90 -3.89
CA PHE A 61 3.38 -5.46 -3.83
C PHE A 61 4.32 -6.57 -4.32
N ILE A 62 4.12 -7.82 -3.91
CA ILE A 62 4.88 -8.97 -4.39
C ILE A 62 4.72 -9.13 -5.91
N ILE A 63 3.49 -9.10 -6.41
CA ILE A 63 3.21 -9.20 -7.84
C ILE A 63 3.85 -8.05 -8.63
N SER A 64 3.91 -6.85 -8.06
CA SER A 64 4.50 -5.69 -8.73
C SER A 64 5.99 -5.85 -9.06
N HIS A 65 6.69 -6.77 -8.39
CA HIS A 65 8.08 -7.11 -8.67
C HIS A 65 8.26 -8.06 -9.86
N ILE A 66 7.17 -8.63 -10.38
CA ILE A 66 7.22 -9.42 -11.61
C ILE A 66 7.48 -8.47 -12.80
N PRO A 67 8.49 -8.74 -13.64
CA PRO A 67 8.76 -7.94 -14.83
C PRO A 67 7.54 -7.86 -15.75
N LYS A 68 7.39 -6.77 -16.50
CA LYS A 68 6.26 -6.60 -17.42
C LYS A 68 6.51 -7.29 -18.75
N GLY A 69 5.43 -7.71 -19.42
CA GLY A 69 5.47 -8.25 -20.77
C GLY A 69 6.22 -9.59 -20.89
N HIS A 70 7.05 -9.73 -21.93
CA HIS A 70 7.73 -10.99 -22.24
C HIS A 70 8.63 -11.49 -21.10
N ASP A 71 9.35 -10.58 -20.44
CA ASP A 71 10.25 -10.93 -19.34
C ASP A 71 9.48 -11.45 -18.13
N GLY A 72 8.28 -10.92 -17.88
CA GLY A 72 7.36 -11.46 -16.87
C GLY A 72 6.95 -12.88 -17.16
N ASN A 73 6.68 -13.20 -18.43
CA ASN A 73 6.33 -14.55 -18.85
C ASN A 73 7.49 -15.52 -18.69
N LEU A 74 8.72 -15.06 -18.97
CA LEU A 74 9.92 -15.86 -18.72
C LEU A 74 10.16 -16.08 -17.21
N PHE A 75 9.88 -15.08 -16.39
CA PHE A 75 9.97 -15.24 -14.93
C PHE A 75 8.94 -16.25 -14.43
N ARG A 76 7.69 -16.18 -14.90
CA ARG A 76 6.63 -17.15 -14.59
C ARG A 76 6.93 -18.56 -15.08
N VAL A 77 7.65 -18.72 -16.19
CA VAL A 77 8.18 -20.03 -16.59
C VAL A 77 9.15 -20.56 -15.52
N SER A 78 10.03 -19.73 -14.96
CA SER A 78 10.95 -20.17 -13.91
C SER A 78 10.22 -20.58 -12.62
N ILE A 79 9.11 -19.91 -12.27
CA ILE A 79 8.20 -20.32 -11.18
C ILE A 79 7.64 -21.72 -11.49
N SER A 80 7.07 -21.90 -12.69
CA SER A 80 6.50 -23.17 -13.11
C SER A 80 7.52 -24.31 -13.09
N GLU A 81 8.74 -24.08 -13.58
CA GLU A 81 9.82 -25.05 -13.58
C GLU A 81 10.22 -25.45 -12.15
N TYR A 82 10.33 -24.49 -11.23
CA TYR A 82 10.64 -24.74 -9.83
C TYR A 82 9.60 -25.65 -9.16
N HIS A 83 8.32 -25.42 -9.47
CA HIS A 83 7.18 -26.19 -8.94
C HIS A 83 6.86 -27.47 -9.73
N ASN A 84 7.68 -27.84 -10.72
CA ASN A 84 7.44 -28.98 -11.64
C ASN A 84 6.05 -28.91 -12.32
N ARG A 85 5.61 -27.72 -12.72
CA ARG A 85 4.36 -27.45 -13.42
C ARG A 85 4.58 -27.25 -14.92
N LEU A 86 3.53 -27.49 -15.69
CA LEU A 86 3.51 -27.20 -17.13
C LEU A 86 3.40 -25.69 -17.37
N HIS A 87 4.11 -25.19 -18.38
CA HIS A 87 4.05 -23.80 -18.79
C HIS A 87 3.86 -23.64 -20.30
N PRO A 88 3.30 -22.51 -20.76
CA PRO A 88 3.27 -22.17 -22.17
C PRO A 88 4.68 -22.00 -22.74
N ARG A 89 4.81 -22.23 -24.04
CA ARG A 89 6.07 -22.01 -24.75
C ARG A 89 6.14 -20.56 -25.23
N PHE A 90 7.03 -19.78 -24.63
CA PHE A 90 7.25 -18.37 -25.01
C PHE A 90 8.49 -18.16 -25.90
N LYS A 91 9.34 -19.19 -26.07
CA LYS A 91 10.55 -19.14 -26.90
C LYS A 91 10.62 -20.30 -27.86
N ASN A 92 11.09 -20.02 -29.08
CA ASN A 92 11.36 -21.06 -30.08
C ASN A 92 12.61 -21.89 -29.69
N TYR A 93 12.96 -22.87 -30.51
CA TYR A 93 14.12 -23.75 -30.26
C TYR A 93 15.47 -23.02 -30.32
N ARG A 94 15.52 -21.79 -30.82
CA ARG A 94 16.69 -20.90 -30.86
C ARG A 94 16.74 -19.90 -29.70
N GLY A 95 15.73 -19.90 -28.83
CA GLY A 95 15.61 -18.98 -27.71
C GLY A 95 14.98 -17.62 -28.06
N GLU A 96 14.46 -17.45 -29.28
CA GLU A 96 13.82 -16.22 -29.75
C GLU A 96 12.34 -16.18 -29.32
N PRO A 97 11.78 -14.99 -29.02
CA PRO A 97 10.37 -14.86 -28.66
C PRO A 97 9.43 -15.41 -29.75
N ILE A 98 8.43 -16.19 -29.33
CA ILE A 98 7.38 -16.65 -30.25
C ILE A 98 6.35 -15.52 -30.40
N VAL A 99 6.17 -15.04 -31.63
CA VAL A 99 5.27 -13.92 -31.96
C VAL A 99 3.80 -14.34 -32.00
N ASP A 100 3.53 -15.60 -32.35
CA ASP A 100 2.18 -16.14 -32.48
C ASP A 100 2.08 -17.45 -31.71
N SER A 101 1.58 -17.36 -30.48
CA SER A 101 1.38 -18.50 -29.62
C SER A 101 -0.11 -18.83 -29.67
N THR A 102 -0.46 -20.01 -30.17
CA THR A 102 -1.83 -20.52 -30.37
C THR A 102 -2.65 -20.70 -29.07
N TYR A 103 -2.24 -20.10 -27.96
CA TYR A 103 -2.95 -20.12 -26.70
C TYR A 103 -4.16 -19.19 -26.76
N THR A 104 -5.27 -19.66 -26.21
CA THR A 104 -6.41 -18.78 -25.95
C THR A 104 -5.96 -17.74 -24.91
N LYS A 105 -6.25 -16.46 -25.16
CA LYS A 105 -5.95 -15.35 -24.24
C LYS A 105 -6.38 -15.66 -22.80
N PHE A 106 -7.50 -16.37 -22.66
CA PHE A 106 -8.03 -16.84 -21.38
C PHE A 106 -7.12 -17.85 -20.66
N ALA A 107 -6.61 -18.87 -21.35
CA ALA A 107 -5.72 -19.86 -20.74
C ALA A 107 -4.39 -19.24 -20.31
N LEU A 108 -3.89 -18.26 -21.06
CA LEU A 108 -2.69 -17.51 -20.68
C LEU A 108 -2.90 -16.71 -19.39
N LEU A 109 -4.00 -15.96 -19.29
CA LEU A 109 -4.34 -15.18 -18.09
C LEU A 109 -4.47 -16.09 -16.86
N LEU A 110 -5.18 -17.21 -16.97
CA LEU A 110 -5.31 -18.18 -15.88
C LEU A 110 -3.96 -18.73 -15.43
N TRP A 111 -3.07 -19.01 -16.38
CA TRP A 111 -1.73 -19.49 -16.05
C TRP A 111 -0.90 -18.39 -15.38
N GLU A 112 -0.96 -17.15 -15.87
CA GLU A 112 -0.26 -16.00 -15.29
C GLU A 112 -0.70 -15.77 -13.84
N ASP A 113 -2.01 -15.75 -13.57
CA ASP A 113 -2.58 -15.60 -12.23
C ASP A 113 -2.18 -16.76 -11.32
N HIS A 114 -2.21 -18.00 -11.83
CA HIS A 114 -1.78 -19.15 -11.04
C HIS A 114 -0.30 -19.07 -10.65
N MET A 115 0.58 -18.61 -11.54
CA MET A 115 2.00 -18.42 -11.21
C MET A 115 2.22 -17.27 -10.22
N ASN A 116 1.42 -16.20 -10.31
CA ASN A 116 1.45 -15.11 -9.33
C ASN A 116 1.09 -15.64 -7.93
N ASN A 117 0.06 -16.47 -7.83
CA ASN A 117 -0.36 -17.07 -6.55
C ASN A 117 0.72 -17.98 -5.95
N LEU A 118 1.39 -18.79 -6.78
CA LEU A 118 2.50 -19.63 -6.31
C LEU A 118 3.66 -18.77 -5.76
N LEU A 119 3.99 -17.66 -6.44
CA LEU A 119 5.01 -16.73 -5.95
C LEU A 119 4.62 -16.13 -4.59
N ILE A 120 3.36 -15.71 -4.44
CA ILE A 120 2.86 -15.18 -3.17
C ILE A 120 2.98 -16.25 -2.07
N GLU A 121 2.51 -17.47 -2.33
CA GLU A 121 2.59 -18.58 -1.39
C GLU A 121 4.05 -18.88 -0.98
N ASP A 122 4.98 -18.91 -1.93
CA ASP A 122 6.39 -19.13 -1.64
C ASP A 122 7.00 -18.02 -0.77
N ILE A 123 6.66 -16.75 -1.04
CA ILE A 123 7.11 -15.62 -0.22
C ILE A 123 6.50 -15.70 1.18
N GLN A 124 5.19 -16.01 1.29
CA GLN A 124 4.51 -16.18 2.58
C GLN A 124 5.13 -17.33 3.40
N ASN A 125 5.50 -18.43 2.75
CA ASN A 125 6.15 -19.57 3.41
C ASN A 125 7.56 -19.26 3.89
N LEU A 126 8.30 -18.39 3.19
CA LEU A 126 9.65 -17.96 3.60
C LEU A 126 9.65 -16.81 4.60
N PHE A 127 8.62 -15.99 4.57
CA PHE A 127 8.48 -14.86 5.47
C PHE A 127 8.48 -15.33 6.91
N SER A 128 9.32 -14.73 7.75
CA SER A 128 9.36 -15.04 9.17
C SER A 128 9.87 -13.86 9.99
N GLN A 129 9.48 -13.82 11.26
CA GLN A 129 10.00 -12.82 12.20
C GLN A 129 11.53 -12.91 12.34
N ASN A 130 12.09 -14.12 12.33
CA ASN A 130 13.54 -14.31 12.40
C ASN A 130 14.21 -13.77 11.13
N GLY A 131 13.64 -14.05 9.95
CA GLY A 131 14.13 -13.51 8.68
C GLY A 131 14.10 -11.97 8.65
N PHE A 132 13.06 -11.35 9.21
CA PHE A 132 12.99 -9.90 9.35
C PHE A 132 14.10 -9.32 10.25
N VAL A 133 14.34 -9.95 11.41
CA VAL A 133 15.41 -9.54 12.32
C VAL A 133 16.79 -9.73 11.67
N ASP A 134 16.99 -10.83 10.93
CA ASP A 134 18.21 -11.08 10.18
C ASP A 134 18.42 -10.03 9.08
N PHE A 135 17.36 -9.62 8.38
CA PHE A 135 17.41 -8.54 7.41
C PHE A 135 17.83 -7.21 8.07
N ILE A 136 17.25 -6.86 9.22
CA ILE A 136 17.62 -5.63 9.97
C ILE A 136 19.10 -5.62 10.35
N ASN A 137 19.60 -6.75 10.84
CA ASN A 137 20.97 -6.84 11.32
C ASN A 137 21.99 -6.83 10.19
N ASN A 138 21.72 -7.57 9.11
CA ASN A 138 22.73 -7.91 8.10
C ASN A 138 22.54 -7.20 6.75
N THR A 139 21.34 -6.72 6.42
CA THR A 139 21.01 -6.25 5.07
C THR A 139 20.50 -4.81 5.03
N LEU A 140 19.84 -4.32 6.09
CA LEU A 140 19.25 -2.98 6.15
C LEU A 140 20.24 -1.86 5.80
N ASP A 141 21.52 -2.03 6.17
CA ASP A 141 22.56 -1.02 5.92
C ASP A 141 22.72 -0.69 4.44
N ASN A 142 22.41 -1.64 3.55
CA ASN A 142 22.47 -1.46 2.10
C ASN A 142 21.36 -0.53 1.55
N TYR A 143 20.30 -0.29 2.34
CA TYR A 143 19.12 0.46 1.90
C TYR A 143 18.90 1.76 2.68
N LEU A 144 19.80 2.13 3.59
CA LEU A 144 19.59 3.29 4.48
C LEU A 144 19.44 4.60 3.71
N GLU A 145 20.23 4.82 2.66
CA GLU A 145 20.15 6.05 1.87
C GLU A 145 18.81 6.14 1.12
N GLU A 146 18.40 5.05 0.46
CA GLU A 146 17.12 4.95 -0.23
C GLU A 146 15.95 5.20 0.73
N LEU A 147 15.93 4.49 1.88
CA LEU A 147 14.90 4.62 2.90
C LEU A 147 14.88 6.02 3.52
N SER A 148 16.04 6.63 3.77
CA SER A 148 16.14 8.00 4.29
C SER A 148 15.52 9.01 3.33
N ASN A 149 15.88 8.92 2.04
CA ASN A 149 15.38 9.83 1.02
C ASN A 149 13.87 9.67 0.87
N ARG A 150 13.39 8.44 0.74
CA ARG A 150 11.96 8.14 0.62
C ARG A 150 11.16 8.62 1.84
N LEU A 151 11.70 8.45 3.05
CA LEU A 151 11.06 8.91 4.28
C LEU A 151 11.06 10.45 4.39
N ASN A 152 12.13 11.10 3.95
CA ASN A 152 12.19 12.56 3.88
C ASN A 152 11.20 13.12 2.86
N ASP A 153 11.12 12.52 1.67
CA ASP A 153 10.15 12.90 0.64
C ASP A 153 8.71 12.76 1.16
N TYR A 154 8.42 11.67 1.88
CA TYR A 154 7.13 11.47 2.52
C TYR A 154 6.83 12.49 3.62
N ARG A 155 7.80 12.83 4.48
CA ARG A 155 7.62 13.84 5.54
C ARG A 155 7.47 15.25 4.97
N ASN A 156 8.13 15.54 3.85
CA ASN A 156 8.04 16.82 3.15
C ASN A 156 6.86 16.88 2.16
N GLU A 157 6.11 15.78 2.01
CA GLU A 157 4.95 15.73 1.13
C GLU A 157 3.90 16.72 1.65
N LEU A 158 3.54 17.68 0.79
CA LEU A 158 2.52 18.68 1.10
C LEU A 158 1.15 18.09 0.75
N ILE A 159 0.31 17.94 1.76
CA ILE A 159 -1.13 17.78 1.57
C ILE A 159 -1.67 19.13 1.14
N VAL A 160 -2.20 19.20 -0.08
CA VAL A 160 -2.84 20.39 -0.64
C VAL A 160 -4.31 20.08 -0.87
N ILE A 161 -5.19 20.81 -0.17
CA ILE A 161 -6.64 20.74 -0.34
C ILE A 161 -7.07 22.03 -1.04
N GLU A 162 -7.43 21.91 -2.31
CA GLU A 162 -7.99 23.02 -3.10
C GLU A 162 -9.52 22.93 -3.09
N PHE A 163 -10.17 24.08 -2.91
CA PHE A 163 -11.64 24.16 -2.89
C PHE A 163 -12.11 25.50 -3.46
N ASP A 164 -13.17 25.48 -4.26
CA ASP A 164 -13.70 26.69 -4.90
C ASP A 164 -14.34 27.66 -3.90
N SER A 165 -14.97 27.12 -2.87
CA SER A 165 -15.64 27.86 -1.80
C SER A 165 -15.58 27.06 -0.50
N LYS A 166 -15.73 27.72 0.65
CA LYS A 166 -15.76 27.03 1.96
C LYS A 166 -16.81 25.92 2.03
N GLU A 167 -17.93 26.09 1.33
CA GLU A 167 -19.00 25.09 1.27
C GLU A 167 -18.58 23.82 0.52
N ASN A 168 -17.67 23.94 -0.44
CA ASN A 168 -17.13 22.82 -1.21
C ASN A 168 -15.96 22.11 -0.50
N LEU A 169 -15.45 22.65 0.62
CA LEU A 169 -14.30 22.09 1.33
C LEU A 169 -14.52 20.62 1.73
N LEU A 170 -15.70 20.28 2.24
CA LEU A 170 -16.03 18.91 2.62
C LEU A 170 -16.05 17.97 1.39
N HIS A 171 -16.49 18.47 0.24
CA HIS A 171 -16.49 17.70 -1.00
C HIS A 171 -15.07 17.42 -1.48
N SER A 172 -14.21 18.45 -1.50
CA SER A 172 -12.79 18.30 -1.82
C SER A 172 -12.09 17.29 -0.90
N ILE A 173 -12.41 17.33 0.40
CA ILE A 173 -11.87 16.36 1.38
C ILE A 173 -12.36 14.95 1.10
N ALA A 174 -13.66 14.78 0.82
CA ALA A 174 -14.23 13.47 0.50
C ALA A 174 -13.60 12.86 -0.75
N ASP A 175 -13.38 13.66 -1.80
CA ASP A 175 -12.69 13.24 -3.02
C ASP A 175 -11.23 12.86 -2.77
N MET A 176 -10.54 13.58 -1.89
CA MET A 176 -9.16 13.28 -1.52
C MET A 176 -9.04 12.00 -0.69
N ILE A 177 -10.01 11.70 0.18
CA ILE A 177 -10.07 10.43 0.91
C ILE A 177 -10.35 9.28 -0.05
N GLU A 178 -11.34 9.42 -0.95
CA GLU A 178 -11.68 8.40 -1.96
C GLU A 178 -10.50 8.11 -2.90
N SER A 179 -9.67 9.11 -3.20
CA SER A 179 -8.47 8.96 -4.04
C SER A 179 -7.18 8.63 -3.27
N ASN A 180 -7.27 8.27 -1.98
CA ASN A 180 -6.13 7.95 -1.10
C ASN A 180 -5.07 9.07 -0.96
N LYS A 181 -5.43 10.32 -1.26
CA LYS A 181 -4.56 11.50 -1.09
C LYS A 181 -4.61 12.07 0.33
N LEU A 182 -5.70 11.81 1.05
CA LEU A 182 -5.87 12.15 2.46
C LEU A 182 -6.16 10.88 3.26
N ASP A 183 -5.58 10.80 4.46
CA ASP A 183 -5.73 9.65 5.35
C ASP A 183 -7.21 9.40 5.72
N PHE A 184 -7.64 8.15 5.63
CA PHE A 184 -8.99 7.70 6.02
C PHE A 184 -9.35 8.05 7.46
N LYS A 185 -8.36 8.24 8.35
CA LYS A 185 -8.59 8.74 9.72
C LYS A 185 -9.44 10.01 9.75
N PHE A 186 -9.32 10.89 8.75
CA PHE A 186 -10.17 12.07 8.65
C PHE A 186 -11.65 11.72 8.47
N ALA A 187 -12.00 10.61 7.81
CA ALA A 187 -13.38 10.15 7.70
C ALA A 187 -14.00 9.88 9.08
N HIS A 188 -13.27 9.19 9.97
CA HIS A 188 -13.72 8.95 11.35
C HIS A 188 -13.89 10.23 12.18
N ILE A 189 -13.12 11.28 11.90
CA ILE A 189 -13.18 12.55 12.61
C ILE A 189 -14.38 13.37 12.15
N LEU A 190 -14.63 13.37 10.84
CA LEU A 190 -15.53 14.30 10.16
C LEU A 190 -16.97 13.77 10.01
N VAL A 191 -17.17 12.46 10.06
CA VAL A 191 -18.50 11.84 10.03
C VAL A 191 -19.13 11.83 11.42
N ASP A 192 -20.41 12.19 11.48
CA ASP A 192 -21.25 12.02 12.66
C ASP A 192 -21.74 10.56 12.73
N ILE A 193 -20.95 9.73 13.42
CA ILE A 193 -21.17 8.29 13.55
C ILE A 193 -22.51 7.99 14.24
N ASP A 194 -22.95 8.82 15.18
CA ASP A 194 -24.23 8.61 15.87
C ASP A 194 -25.41 8.87 14.93
N LYS A 195 -25.34 9.91 14.08
CA LYS A 195 -26.35 10.12 13.02
C LYS A 195 -26.35 9.02 11.98
N LEU A 196 -25.17 8.54 11.57
CA LEU A 196 -25.06 7.41 10.64
C LEU A 196 -25.70 6.15 11.25
N ARG A 197 -25.40 5.85 12.52
CA ARG A 197 -26.00 4.73 13.26
C ARG A 197 -27.52 4.87 13.37
N ASP A 198 -28.03 6.06 13.68
CA ASP A 198 -29.47 6.33 13.79
C ASP A 198 -30.20 6.13 12.45
N ASP A 199 -29.59 6.52 11.34
CA ASP A 199 -30.18 6.34 10.00
C ASP A 199 -30.13 4.87 9.56
N MET A 200 -29.01 4.18 9.82
CA MET A 200 -28.89 2.75 9.60
C MET A 200 -29.88 1.95 10.47
N ALA A 201 -30.14 2.37 11.70
CA ALA A 201 -31.13 1.75 12.58
C ALA A 201 -32.57 1.93 12.05
N LYS A 202 -32.87 3.05 11.36
CA LYS A 202 -34.18 3.31 10.75
C LYS A 202 -34.40 2.52 9.46
N MET A 203 -33.33 2.24 8.71
CA MET A 203 -33.40 1.54 7.42
C MET A 203 -33.11 0.04 7.51
N SER A 204 -32.59 -0.46 8.64
CA SER A 204 -32.19 -1.87 8.76
C SER A 204 -33.40 -2.79 9.02
N ALA A 205 -33.55 -3.78 8.15
CA ALA A 205 -34.19 -5.04 8.54
C ALA A 205 -33.17 -5.83 9.36
N THR A 206 -33.60 -6.39 10.50
CA THR A 206 -32.83 -7.18 11.48
C THR A 206 -31.78 -8.12 10.85
N PHE A 207 -30.55 -7.63 10.63
CA PHE A 207 -29.36 -8.45 10.40
C PHE A 207 -28.15 -7.79 11.06
N ASN A 208 -27.51 -8.56 11.93
CA ASN A 208 -26.77 -8.08 13.11
C ASN A 208 -25.25 -8.02 12.88
N VAL A 209 -24.79 -7.85 11.64
CA VAL A 209 -23.36 -7.98 11.28
C VAL A 209 -22.80 -6.76 10.57
N TYR A 210 -23.64 -5.91 9.98
CA TYR A 210 -23.20 -4.71 9.28
C TYR A 210 -23.39 -3.46 10.14
N ASN A 211 -22.29 -2.81 10.51
CA ASN A 211 -22.28 -1.66 11.42
C ASN A 211 -21.86 -0.37 10.71
N GLU A 212 -21.93 0.74 11.44
CA GLU A 212 -21.64 2.08 10.95
C GLU A 212 -20.18 2.30 10.50
N PHE A 213 -19.24 1.52 11.04
CA PHE A 213 -17.85 1.56 10.61
C PHE A 213 -17.65 0.79 9.31
N ASP A 214 -18.28 -0.38 9.16
CA ASP A 214 -18.27 -1.12 7.89
C ASP A 214 -18.84 -0.25 6.76
N LYS A 215 -19.93 0.48 7.03
CA LYS A 215 -20.53 1.40 6.06
C LYS A 215 -19.64 2.59 5.72
N LEU A 216 -18.89 3.10 6.69
CA LEU A 216 -17.95 4.19 6.48
C LEU A 216 -16.74 3.73 5.65
N GLU A 217 -16.26 2.50 5.86
CA GLU A 217 -15.17 1.90 5.08
C GLU A 217 -15.59 1.61 3.64
N ASP A 218 -16.81 1.08 3.44
CA ASP A 218 -17.32 0.76 2.10
C ASP A 218 -17.64 2.01 1.25
N ASP A 219 -18.16 3.09 1.87
CA ASP A 219 -18.63 4.27 1.16
C ASP A 219 -18.33 5.58 1.93
N PRO A 220 -17.04 5.95 2.06
CA PRO A 220 -16.62 7.08 2.89
C PRO A 220 -17.16 8.42 2.36
N LYS A 221 -17.17 8.60 1.04
CA LYS A 221 -17.61 9.83 0.41
C LYS A 221 -19.08 10.11 0.65
N GLN A 222 -19.94 9.10 0.49
CA GLN A 222 -21.36 9.27 0.78
C GLN A 222 -21.59 9.58 2.26
N CYS A 223 -20.88 8.89 3.16
CA CYS A 223 -21.01 9.10 4.60
C CYS A 223 -20.60 10.52 5.02
N LEU A 224 -19.48 11.02 4.48
CA LEU A 224 -18.99 12.39 4.71
C LEU A 224 -20.01 13.44 4.27
N LEU A 225 -20.58 13.29 3.08
CA LEU A 225 -21.49 14.29 2.52
C LEU A 225 -22.89 14.25 3.16
N LYS A 226 -23.38 13.08 3.58
CA LYS A 226 -24.72 12.95 4.19
C LYS A 226 -24.75 13.20 5.68
N TYR A 227 -23.70 12.81 6.41
CA TYR A 227 -23.65 12.91 7.87
C TYR A 227 -22.43 13.73 8.33
N PRO A 228 -22.29 15.01 7.88
CA PRO A 228 -21.20 15.84 8.34
C PRO A 228 -21.37 16.17 9.83
N LYS A 229 -20.28 16.03 10.58
CA LYS A 229 -20.21 16.42 12.00
C LYS A 229 -20.06 17.92 12.19
N TYR A 230 -19.44 18.59 11.23
CA TYR A 230 -19.09 20.02 11.31
C TYR A 230 -19.68 20.78 10.12
N ASN A 231 -20.07 22.03 10.35
CA ASN A 231 -20.39 22.96 9.25
C ASN A 231 -19.10 23.49 8.58
N SER A 232 -19.24 24.19 7.45
CA SER A 232 -18.11 24.65 6.63
C SER A 232 -17.09 25.52 7.39
N ASP A 233 -17.56 26.40 8.28
CA ASP A 233 -16.68 27.27 9.06
C ASP A 233 -16.02 26.52 10.23
N GLU A 234 -16.75 25.62 10.90
CA GLU A 234 -16.21 24.74 11.94
C GLU A 234 -15.17 23.78 11.38
N LEU A 235 -15.41 23.22 10.19
CA LEU A 235 -14.48 22.33 9.48
C LEU A 235 -13.17 23.05 9.18
N LEU A 236 -13.25 24.27 8.62
CA LEU A 236 -12.08 25.08 8.32
C LEU A 236 -11.28 25.41 9.60
N ASN A 237 -11.97 25.83 10.65
CA ASN A 237 -11.33 26.13 11.94
C ASN A 237 -10.69 24.91 12.58
N LEU A 238 -11.34 23.74 12.49
CA LEU A 238 -10.83 22.47 13.01
C LEU A 238 -9.55 22.06 12.27
N LEU A 239 -9.53 22.16 10.94
CA LEU A 239 -8.34 21.82 10.16
C LEU A 239 -7.15 22.75 10.48
N ILE A 240 -7.40 24.05 10.64
CA ILE A 240 -6.35 25.02 10.95
C ILE A 240 -5.85 24.86 12.38
N ASN A 241 -6.75 24.81 13.37
CA ASN A 241 -6.37 24.90 14.79
C ASN A 241 -5.98 23.55 15.39
N ASN A 242 -6.55 22.44 14.91
CA ASN A 242 -6.35 21.13 15.52
C ASN A 242 -5.51 20.20 14.65
N TYR A 243 -5.36 20.50 13.36
CA TYR A 243 -4.63 19.67 12.42
C TYR A 243 -3.51 20.42 11.68
N ASP A 244 -3.17 21.64 12.09
CA ASP A 244 -2.03 22.43 11.56
C ASP A 244 -2.06 22.73 10.05
N PHE A 245 -3.26 22.76 9.44
CA PHE A 245 -3.38 23.24 8.07
C PHE A 245 -3.20 24.76 7.99
N LYS A 246 -2.46 25.23 6.99
CA LYS A 246 -2.27 26.65 6.68
C LYS A 246 -3.15 27.05 5.52
N LEU A 247 -3.96 28.07 5.72
CA LEU A 247 -4.76 28.64 4.64
C LEU A 247 -3.90 29.57 3.77
N SER A 248 -3.74 29.21 2.51
CA SER A 248 -3.14 30.02 1.46
C SER A 248 -4.22 30.51 0.50
N ASN A 249 -4.17 31.78 0.11
CA ASN A 249 -5.05 32.39 -0.90
C ASN A 249 -6.58 32.26 -0.67
N ASN A 250 -7.03 32.02 0.56
CA ASN A 250 -8.44 31.83 0.97
C ASN A 250 -9.18 30.62 0.37
N ASN A 251 -8.55 29.84 -0.50
CA ASN A 251 -9.15 28.72 -1.23
C ASN A 251 -8.27 27.46 -1.29
N CYS A 252 -7.15 27.46 -0.55
CA CYS A 252 -6.19 26.38 -0.53
C CYS A 252 -5.71 26.15 0.90
N LEU A 253 -5.82 24.91 1.41
CA LEU A 253 -5.22 24.50 2.67
C LEU A 253 -4.00 23.65 2.39
N THR A 254 -2.87 23.99 3.02
CA THR A 254 -1.63 23.22 2.92
C THR A 254 -1.18 22.72 4.26
N LYS A 255 -0.68 21.49 4.29
CA LYS A 255 -0.12 20.86 5.48
C LYS A 255 1.03 19.95 5.08
N ASN A 256 2.14 19.99 5.81
CA ASN A 256 3.11 18.90 5.72
C ASN A 256 2.47 17.64 6.28
N LYS A 257 2.57 16.53 5.55
CA LYS A 257 1.98 15.25 5.96
C LYS A 257 2.38 14.84 7.38
N HIS A 258 3.56 15.27 7.84
CA HIS A 258 4.05 15.16 9.21
C HIS A 258 4.61 16.48 9.77
#